data_AF-A0A536AWI1-F1
#
_entry.id   AF-A0A536AWI1-F1
#
_cell.length_a   1.000
_cell.length_b   1.000
_cell.length_c   1.000
_cell.angle_alpha   90.00
_cell.angle_beta   90.00
_cell.angle_gamma   90.00
#
_symmetry.space_group_name_H-M   'P 1'
#
loop_
_entity.id
_entity.type
_entity.pdbx_description
1 polymer ?
#
loop_
_entity_poly.entity_id
_entity_poly.type
_entity_poly.pdbx_seq_one_letter_code
_entity_poly.pdbx_strand_id
1 'polypeptide(L)'
;MRARRARQQEERRRRELEYKRAEEPLLAELRSVGWEVGSVWDLVNIDVAYPQAHPILARHLVRPYPPVIRDGIARALAVRSAIFAWDVVREQYLTERDEYVRQGLAAALAAMVDRAHLDDLLVLLR
;
A
#
# COMPACT_ATOMS: atom_id res chain seq x y z
N MET A 1 0.69 29.83 -21.68
CA MET A 1 1.19 29.16 -20.45
C MET A 1 0.19 29.12 -19.28
N ARG A 2 -0.50 30.22 -18.93
CA ARG A 2 -1.42 30.26 -17.75
C ARG A 2 -2.62 29.29 -17.84
N ALA A 3 -3.26 29.18 -19.00
CA ALA A 3 -4.40 28.26 -19.20
C ALA A 3 -4.03 26.76 -19.08
N ARG A 4 -2.82 26.37 -19.49
CA ARG A 4 -2.31 24.99 -19.34
C ARG A 4 -2.04 24.65 -17.87
N ARG A 5 -1.49 25.59 -17.10
CA ARG A 5 -1.25 25.44 -15.66
C ARG A 5 -2.57 25.33 -14.88
N ALA A 6 -3.56 26.17 -15.21
CA ALA A 6 -4.88 26.12 -14.57
C ALA A 6 -5.60 24.79 -14.81
N ARG A 7 -5.59 24.28 -16.06
CA ARG A 7 -6.16 22.95 -16.38
C ARG A 7 -5.46 21.82 -15.64
N GLN A 8 -4.12 21.83 -15.58
CA GLN A 8 -3.36 20.82 -14.84
C GLN A 8 -3.62 20.86 -13.32
N GLN A 9 -3.81 22.06 -12.75
CA GLN A 9 -4.15 22.21 -11.33
C GLN A 9 -5.54 21.66 -11.03
N GLU A 10 -6.52 21.94 -11.89
CA GLU A 10 -7.88 21.42 -11.74
C GLU A 10 -7.92 19.90 -11.85
N GLU A 11 -7.21 19.33 -12.84
CA GLU A 11 -7.09 17.87 -12.98
C GLU A 11 -6.42 17.21 -11.78
N ARG A 12 -5.37 17.82 -11.23
CA ARG A 12 -4.71 17.33 -9.99
C ARG A 12 -5.68 17.37 -8.82
N ARG A 13 -6.37 18.49 -8.60
CA ARG A 13 -7.32 18.65 -7.51
C ARG A 13 -8.46 17.64 -7.61
N ARG A 14 -8.96 17.37 -8.82
CA ARG A 14 -9.99 16.36 -9.06
C ARG A 14 -9.51 14.95 -8.69
N ARG A 15 -8.29 14.58 -9.10
CA ARG A 15 -7.68 13.28 -8.75
C ARG A 15 -7.43 13.15 -7.25
N GLU A 16 -6.95 14.21 -6.60
CA GLU A 16 -6.74 14.22 -5.14
C GLU A 16 -8.05 13.99 -4.38
N LEU A 17 -9.15 14.62 -4.81
CA LEU A 17 -10.47 14.40 -4.22
C LEU A 17 -10.99 12.98 -4.45
N GLU A 18 -10.75 12.43 -5.64
CA GLU A 18 -11.09 11.05 -5.98
C GLU A 18 -10.33 10.06 -5.10
N TYR A 19 -9.02 10.24 -4.93
CA TYR A 19 -8.19 9.40 -4.08
C TYR A 19 -8.59 9.49 -2.61
N LYS A 20 -8.83 10.69 -2.08
CA LYS A 20 -9.32 10.85 -0.71
C LYS A 20 -10.62 10.09 -0.46
N ARG A 21 -11.57 10.20 -1.38
CA ARG A 21 -12.84 9.46 -1.29
C ARG A 21 -12.64 7.95 -1.37
N ALA A 22 -11.78 7.51 -2.28
CA ALA A 22 -11.47 6.10 -2.43
C ALA A 22 -10.83 5.55 -1.15
N GLU A 23 -9.86 6.27 -0.56
CA GLU A 23 -9.07 5.84 0.59
C GLU A 23 -9.83 5.83 1.92
N GLU A 24 -10.89 6.63 2.05
CA GLU A 24 -11.65 6.83 3.29
C GLU A 24 -12.01 5.54 4.06
N PRO A 25 -12.44 4.42 3.43
CA PRO A 25 -12.73 3.19 4.16
C PRO A 25 -11.49 2.63 4.89
N LEU A 26 -10.30 2.75 4.30
CA LEU A 26 -9.04 2.35 4.96
C LEU A 26 -8.75 3.26 6.14
N LEU A 27 -8.84 4.57 5.95
CA LEU A 27 -8.56 5.55 7.01
C LEU A 27 -9.52 5.40 8.18
N ALA A 28 -10.81 5.12 7.91
CA ALA A 28 -11.79 4.86 8.95
C ALA A 28 -11.47 3.61 9.78
N GLU A 29 -11.06 2.51 9.15
CA GLU A 29 -10.64 1.30 9.86
C GLU A 29 -9.34 1.54 10.66
N LEU A 30 -8.36 2.25 10.09
CA LEU A 30 -7.12 2.62 10.81
C LEU A 30 -7.40 3.49 12.04
N ARG A 31 -8.31 4.47 11.93
CA ARG A 31 -8.74 5.29 13.07
C ARG A 31 -9.38 4.44 14.17
N SER A 32 -10.12 3.39 13.81
CA SER A 32 -10.77 2.50 14.80
C SER A 32 -9.78 1.74 15.70
N VAL A 33 -8.51 1.62 15.28
CA VAL A 33 -7.43 0.99 16.06
C VAL A 33 -6.39 2.00 16.56
N GLY A 34 -6.73 3.30 16.56
CA GLY A 34 -5.92 4.38 17.13
C GLY A 34 -4.92 5.04 16.18
N TRP A 35 -4.98 4.76 14.88
CA TRP A 35 -4.10 5.39 13.88
C TRP A 35 -4.83 6.51 13.13
N GLU A 36 -4.58 7.75 13.54
CA GLU A 36 -5.11 8.95 12.90
C GLU A 36 -4.16 9.45 11.80
N VAL A 37 -4.42 9.00 10.58
CA VAL A 37 -3.63 9.35 9.38
C VAL A 37 -4.53 9.99 8.31
N GLY A 38 -3.95 10.91 7.54
CA GLY A 38 -4.60 11.56 6.41
C GLY A 38 -4.47 10.77 5.10
N SER A 39 -3.51 9.86 5.04
CA SER A 39 -3.31 8.88 3.97
C SER A 39 -2.53 7.67 4.50
N VAL A 40 -2.67 6.51 3.86
CA VAL A 40 -1.82 5.32 4.08
C VAL A 40 -0.33 5.66 3.91
N TRP A 41 -0.01 6.66 3.08
CA TRP A 41 1.34 7.16 2.89
C TRP A 41 1.94 7.78 4.16
N ASP A 42 1.12 8.21 5.11
CA ASP A 42 1.61 8.69 6.40
C ASP A 42 2.23 7.52 7.20
N LEU A 43 1.65 6.31 7.12
CA LEU A 43 2.23 5.11 7.76
C LEU A 43 3.58 4.70 7.15
N VAL A 44 3.80 4.98 5.86
CA VAL A 44 5.08 4.69 5.17
C VAL A 44 6.19 5.63 5.65
N ASN A 45 5.84 6.83 6.09
CA ASN A 45 6.80 7.90 6.43
C ASN A 45 7.03 8.07 7.94
N ILE A 46 6.46 7.21 8.78
CA ILE A 46 6.65 7.25 10.24
C ILE A 46 7.62 6.17 10.71
N ASP A 47 8.45 6.51 11.70
CA ASP A 47 9.38 5.58 12.34
C ASP A 47 8.73 4.79 13.50
N VAL A 48 7.44 5.01 13.75
CA VAL A 48 6.70 4.34 14.83
C VAL A 48 6.09 3.05 14.30
N ALA A 49 6.26 1.95 15.05
CA ALA A 49 5.65 0.67 14.71
C ALA A 49 4.12 0.70 14.87
N TYR A 50 3.40 0.11 13.92
CA TYR A 50 1.93 0.05 13.89
C TYR A 50 1.38 -1.39 13.74
N PRO A 51 1.72 -2.33 14.66
CA PRO A 51 1.31 -3.72 14.54
C PRO A 51 -0.21 -3.93 14.49
N GLN A 52 -0.99 -3.05 15.12
CA GLN A 52 -2.45 -3.09 15.09
C GLN A 52 -3.04 -2.74 13.71
N ALA A 53 -2.29 -2.01 12.87
CA ALA A 53 -2.72 -1.63 11.54
C ALA A 53 -2.45 -2.73 10.49
N HIS A 54 -1.46 -3.63 10.70
CA HIS A 54 -1.10 -4.62 9.68
C HIS A 54 -2.27 -5.51 9.25
N PRO A 55 -3.12 -6.06 10.15
CA PRO A 55 -4.25 -6.89 9.71
C PRO A 55 -5.26 -6.11 8.86
N ILE A 56 -5.44 -4.83 9.15
CA ILE A 56 -6.31 -3.94 8.34
C ILE A 56 -5.67 -3.74 6.97
N LEU A 57 -4.40 -3.34 6.90
CA LEU A 57 -3.68 -3.14 5.65
C LEU A 57 -3.72 -4.39 4.76
N ALA A 58 -3.50 -5.58 5.32
CA ALA A 58 -3.57 -6.84 4.59
C ALA A 58 -4.96 -7.12 4.00
N ARG A 59 -6.04 -6.89 4.76
CA ARG A 59 -7.42 -7.01 4.24
C ARG A 59 -7.76 -5.96 3.18
N HIS A 60 -7.16 -4.78 3.26
CA HIS A 60 -7.41 -3.70 2.32
C HIS A 60 -6.62 -3.85 1.02
N LEU A 61 -5.48 -4.55 1.04
CA LEU A 61 -4.61 -4.74 -0.12
C LEU A 61 -5.32 -5.38 -1.32
N VAL A 62 -6.26 -6.30 -1.05
CA VAL A 62 -7.04 -7.03 -2.07
C VAL A 62 -8.26 -6.26 -2.59
N ARG A 63 -8.56 -5.07 -2.02
CA ARG A 63 -9.71 -4.25 -2.45
C ARG A 63 -9.35 -3.46 -3.72
N PRO A 64 -10.35 -3.09 -4.55
CA PRO A 64 -10.13 -2.41 -5.83
C PRO A 64 -9.82 -0.90 -5.67
N TYR A 65 -8.75 -0.58 -4.95
CA TYR A 65 -8.26 0.78 -4.79
C TYR A 65 -7.51 1.27 -6.05
N PRO A 66 -7.47 2.59 -6.31
CA PRO A 66 -6.55 3.19 -7.25
C PRO A 66 -5.10 2.73 -7.01
N PRO A 67 -4.27 2.57 -8.07
CA PRO A 67 -2.89 2.10 -7.95
C PRO A 67 -2.04 2.82 -6.88
N VAL A 68 -2.20 4.14 -6.76
CA VAL A 68 -1.47 4.95 -5.76
C VAL A 68 -1.77 4.56 -4.31
N ILE A 69 -2.99 4.13 -4.02
CA ILE A 69 -3.38 3.68 -2.68
C ILE A 69 -2.93 2.23 -2.46
N ARG A 70 -3.03 1.36 -3.48
CA ARG A 70 -2.57 -0.04 -3.37
C ARG A 70 -1.05 -0.14 -3.16
N ASP A 71 -0.28 0.66 -3.87
CA ASP A 71 1.17 0.78 -3.64
C ASP A 71 1.47 1.28 -2.22
N GLY A 72 0.76 2.30 -1.75
CA GLY A 72 0.89 2.80 -0.38
C GLY A 72 0.58 1.73 0.69
N ILE A 73 -0.49 0.95 0.52
CA ILE A 73 -0.83 -0.18 1.40
C ILE A 73 0.28 -1.23 1.38
N ALA A 74 0.76 -1.61 0.20
CA ALA A 74 1.84 -2.59 0.08
C ALA A 74 3.12 -2.11 0.78
N ARG A 75 3.50 -0.84 0.61
CA ARG A 75 4.67 -0.25 1.28
C ARG A 75 4.50 -0.14 2.79
N ALA A 76 3.29 0.18 3.28
CA ALA A 76 3.01 0.15 4.72
C ALA A 76 3.10 -1.28 5.30
N LEU A 77 2.89 -2.31 4.48
CA LEU A 77 3.12 -3.70 4.85
C LEU A 77 4.60 -4.11 4.73
N ALA A 78 5.50 -3.26 4.23
CA ALA A 78 6.93 -3.56 4.06
C ALA A 78 7.71 -3.52 5.38
N VAL A 79 7.26 -4.30 6.35
CA VAL A 79 7.82 -4.45 7.68
C VAL A 79 7.80 -5.90 8.12
N ARG A 80 8.78 -6.31 8.91
CA ARG A 80 8.95 -7.70 9.35
C ARG A 80 7.74 -8.28 10.06
N SER A 81 7.12 -7.49 10.94
CA SER A 81 5.96 -7.86 11.74
C SER A 81 4.69 -8.14 10.93
N ALA A 82 4.69 -7.83 9.63
CA ALA A 82 3.58 -8.12 8.73
C ALA A 82 3.74 -9.45 7.96
N ILE A 83 4.71 -10.30 8.32
CA ILE A 83 4.96 -11.60 7.66
C ILE A 83 3.74 -12.52 7.60
N PHE A 84 2.79 -12.40 8.54
CA PHE A 84 1.53 -13.15 8.48
C PHE A 84 0.71 -12.88 7.20
N ALA A 85 0.98 -11.76 6.52
CA ALA A 85 0.36 -11.38 5.25
C ALA A 85 1.17 -11.84 4.02
N TRP A 86 2.20 -12.67 4.19
CA TRP A 86 3.06 -13.14 3.11
C TRP A 86 2.28 -13.66 1.91
N ASP A 87 1.39 -14.64 2.14
CA ASP A 87 0.66 -15.31 1.07
C ASP A 87 -0.23 -14.35 0.29
N VAL A 88 -0.92 -13.43 0.97
CA VAL A 88 -1.76 -12.43 0.31
C VAL A 88 -0.92 -11.45 -0.51
N VAL A 89 0.20 -10.97 0.02
CA VAL A 89 1.09 -10.07 -0.72
C VAL A 89 1.69 -10.78 -1.94
N ARG A 90 2.12 -12.04 -1.79
CA ARG A 90 2.67 -12.86 -2.87
C ARG A 90 1.65 -13.11 -3.97
N GLU A 91 0.42 -13.49 -3.62
CA GLU A 91 -0.66 -13.69 -4.60
C GLU A 91 -0.96 -12.40 -5.37
N GLN A 92 -1.04 -11.26 -4.67
CA GLN A 92 -1.22 -9.96 -5.32
C GLN A 92 -0.03 -9.65 -6.24
N TYR A 93 1.21 -9.89 -5.82
CA TYR A 93 2.40 -9.66 -6.67
C TYR A 93 2.37 -10.47 -7.97
N LEU A 94 1.98 -11.74 -7.89
CA LEU A 94 1.93 -12.64 -9.03
C LEU A 94 0.80 -12.32 -10.03
N THR A 95 -0.29 -11.72 -9.55
CA THR A 95 -1.48 -11.42 -10.36
C THR A 95 -1.53 -9.96 -10.84
N GLU A 96 -0.73 -9.08 -10.24
CA GLU A 96 -0.69 -7.66 -10.55
C GLU A 96 -0.13 -7.37 -11.95
N ARG A 97 -0.81 -6.47 -12.68
CA ARG A 97 -0.41 -6.01 -14.02
C ARG A 97 0.05 -4.56 -14.03
N ASP A 98 -0.32 -3.79 -13.01
CA ASP A 98 0.16 -2.43 -12.82
C ASP A 98 1.56 -2.48 -12.18
N GLU A 99 2.58 -2.13 -12.98
CA GLU A 99 3.98 -2.11 -12.56
C GLU A 99 4.24 -1.26 -11.32
N TYR A 100 3.49 -0.17 -11.15
CA TYR A 100 3.65 0.72 -10.02
C TYR A 100 3.20 0.03 -8.72
N VAL A 101 2.07 -0.67 -8.75
CA VAL A 101 1.60 -1.48 -7.61
C VAL A 101 2.54 -2.66 -7.36
N ARG A 102 3.00 -3.31 -8.43
CA ARG A 102 3.91 -4.46 -8.36
C ARG A 102 5.22 -4.12 -7.65
N GLN A 103 5.75 -2.91 -7.81
CA GLN A 103 6.93 -2.44 -7.09
C GLN A 103 6.70 -2.33 -5.57
N GLY A 104 5.56 -1.80 -5.14
CA GLY A 104 5.20 -1.76 -3.72
C GLY A 104 5.07 -3.15 -3.10
N LEU A 105 4.44 -4.07 -3.84
CA LEU A 105 4.31 -5.47 -3.43
C LEU A 105 5.67 -6.18 -3.33
N ALA A 106 6.57 -5.95 -4.28
CA ALA A 106 7.94 -6.48 -4.22
C ALA A 106 8.71 -5.95 -2.99
N ALA A 107 8.58 -4.64 -2.69
CA ALA A 107 9.18 -4.05 -1.49
C ALA A 107 8.64 -4.69 -0.20
N ALA A 108 7.33 -4.98 -0.17
CA ALA A 108 6.70 -5.67 0.94
C ALA A 108 7.29 -7.07 1.16
N LEU A 109 7.34 -7.90 0.13
CA LEU A 109 7.92 -9.25 0.18
C LEU A 109 9.38 -9.22 0.65
N ALA A 110 10.18 -8.31 0.07
CA ALA A 110 11.59 -8.17 0.42
C ALA A 110 11.81 -7.77 1.89
N ALA A 111 10.93 -6.94 2.47
CA ALA A 111 11.04 -6.53 3.87
C ALA A 111 10.51 -7.58 4.86
N MET A 112 9.47 -8.33 4.47
CA MET A 112 8.86 -9.40 5.29
C MET A 112 9.74 -10.65 5.40
N VAL A 113 10.48 -11.01 4.35
CA VAL A 113 11.11 -12.33 4.14
C VAL A 113 11.99 -12.82 5.30
N ASP A 114 11.56 -13.86 6.03
CA ASP A 114 12.40 -14.55 7.02
C ASP A 114 13.12 -15.77 6.42
N ARG A 115 13.85 -16.51 7.27
CA ARG A 115 14.60 -17.69 6.80
C ARG A 115 13.70 -18.76 6.18
N ALA A 116 12.46 -18.91 6.65
CA ALA A 116 11.53 -19.89 6.12
C ALA A 116 10.98 -19.48 4.75
N HIS A 117 10.93 -18.18 4.45
CA HIS A 117 10.38 -17.65 3.21
C HIS A 117 11.44 -17.25 2.16
N LEU A 118 12.73 -17.43 2.48
CA LEU A 118 13.83 -17.04 1.58
C LEU A 118 13.78 -17.81 0.26
N ASP A 119 13.57 -19.13 0.32
CA ASP A 119 13.51 -19.96 -0.88
C ASP A 119 12.32 -19.56 -1.79
N ASP A 120 11.17 -19.28 -1.18
CA ASP A 120 9.99 -18.79 -1.89
C ASP A 120 10.26 -17.44 -2.58
N LEU A 121 10.97 -16.52 -1.91
CA LEU A 121 11.37 -15.25 -2.53
C LEU A 121 12.30 -15.46 -3.72
N LEU A 122 13.28 -16.37 -3.60
CA LEU A 122 14.24 -16.65 -4.66
C LEU A 122 13.57 -17.25 -5.91
N VAL A 123 12.47 -17.99 -5.75
CA VAL A 123 11.69 -18.50 -6.88
C VAL A 123 11.06 -17.36 -7.69
N LEU A 124 10.72 -16.22 -7.08
CA LEU A 124 10.15 -15.06 -7.78
C LEU A 124 11.15 -14.33 -8.69
N LEU A 125 12.45 -14.61 -8.57
CA LEU A 125 13.52 -13.98 -9.36
C LEU A 125 13.92 -14.79 -10.60
N ARG A 126 13.33 -15.97 -10.78
CA ARG A 126 13.59 -16.87 -11.90
C ARG A 126 12.57 -16.66 -13.01
#